data_AF-A0A370LGD8-F1
#
_entry.id   AF-A0A370LGD8-F1
#
_cell.length_a   1.000
_cell.length_b   1.000
_cell.length_c   1.000
_cell.angle_alpha   90.00
_cell.angle_beta   90.00
_cell.angle_gamma   90.00
#
_symmetry.space_group_name_H-M   'P 1'
#
loop_
_entity.id
_entity.type
_entity.pdbx_description
1 polymer ?
#
loop_
_entity_poly.entity_id
_entity_poly.type
_entity_poly.pdbx_seq_one_letter_code
_entity_poly.pdbx_strand_id
1 'polypeptide(L)'
;MVESNYEILGIFDGASKREIQEAFRKLALEHHSDRGGNEEQFKKIKQAYEDLKIGKKYPDSDKEKQRKSKVFSGDDEEEIRRRNKIIAKELSQEMKAAEEWAAALNRVNATGTRLFGSKTVGEIELERKANGALSIKGNYLAGSIIYDGPIIMQGNITSPSFSDEYQTNIILTQGDFKFVNPLENKYKIDNGAKILAEDGDIIVGNVFGRKDKVQDPDGRVGIYLTKEHRTELSAPKGKIVLENAVNTVSLNADSIVVLNLEDDVNIFAKEILIYGNKITYDVKIHLKKDGIIRFFENYSIQSLSDDSVIILENGKSFRLHDLKTKKIHDLPDELLSNKKNYDKNDTMVGKGFTITYSMLDNFHKKHSENKTWKTKFGIFSK
;
A
#
# COMPACT_ATOMS: atom_id res chain seq x y z
N MET A 1 -32.62 42.02 -8.43
CA MET A 1 -31.61 42.20 -9.51
C MET A 1 -30.31 41.61 -9.00
N VAL A 2 -29.50 40.99 -9.87
CA VAL A 2 -28.24 40.37 -9.45
C VAL A 2 -27.16 41.45 -9.37
N GLU A 3 -26.50 41.56 -8.22
CA GLU A 3 -25.36 42.47 -8.03
C GLU A 3 -24.22 42.12 -8.99
N SER A 4 -23.62 43.13 -9.60
CA SER A 4 -22.45 42.96 -10.46
C SER A 4 -21.17 42.72 -9.64
N ASN A 5 -20.15 42.14 -10.26
CA ASN A 5 -18.87 41.92 -9.58
C ASN A 5 -18.18 43.24 -9.18
N TYR A 6 -18.43 44.33 -9.92
CA TYR A 6 -17.96 45.68 -9.57
C TYR A 6 -18.68 46.24 -8.34
N GLU A 7 -19.99 46.03 -8.24
CA GLU A 7 -20.79 46.41 -7.07
C GLU A 7 -20.38 45.60 -5.82
N ILE A 8 -20.10 44.30 -5.97
CA ILE A 8 -19.62 43.44 -4.88
C ILE A 8 -18.26 43.90 -4.33
N LEU A 9 -17.39 44.47 -5.19
CA LEU A 9 -16.11 45.07 -4.77
C LEU A 9 -16.22 46.56 -4.40
N GLY A 10 -17.40 47.17 -4.52
CA GLY A 10 -17.64 48.58 -4.18
C GLY A 10 -16.93 49.58 -5.10
N ILE A 11 -16.73 49.24 -6.38
CA ILE A 11 -15.99 50.03 -7.37
C ILE A 11 -16.84 50.33 -8.61
N PHE A 12 -16.41 51.33 -9.39
CA PHE A 12 -17.11 51.72 -10.62
C PHE A 12 -16.94 50.68 -11.74
N ASP A 13 -17.98 50.53 -12.57
CA ASP A 13 -17.98 49.65 -13.74
C ASP A 13 -16.96 50.12 -14.78
N GLY A 14 -15.96 49.28 -15.06
CA GLY A 14 -14.81 49.66 -15.90
C GLY A 14 -13.58 50.16 -15.14
N ALA A 15 -13.56 50.02 -13.81
CA ALA A 15 -12.35 50.24 -13.00
C ALA A 15 -11.14 49.47 -13.54
N SER A 16 -9.96 50.07 -13.41
CA SER A 16 -8.70 49.49 -13.85
C SER A 16 -8.33 48.24 -13.03
N LYS A 17 -7.47 47.38 -13.59
CA LYS A 17 -6.96 46.18 -12.88
C LYS A 17 -6.31 46.53 -11.53
N ARG A 18 -5.71 47.72 -11.41
CA ARG A 18 -5.08 48.19 -10.17
C ARG A 18 -6.13 48.50 -9.10
N GLU A 19 -7.20 49.20 -9.49
CA GLU A 19 -8.32 49.54 -8.60
C GLU A 19 -9.08 48.30 -8.13
N ILE A 20 -9.29 47.32 -9.03
CA ILE A 20 -9.90 46.02 -8.69
C ILE A 20 -9.06 45.28 -7.62
N GLN A 21 -7.72 45.31 -7.75
CA GLN A 21 -6.82 44.66 -6.80
C GLN A 21 -6.73 45.39 -5.46
N GLU A 22 -6.72 46.72 -5.46
CA GLU A 22 -6.72 47.53 -4.24
C GLU A 22 -8.02 47.34 -3.45
N ALA A 23 -9.18 47.35 -4.13
CA ALA A 23 -10.48 47.10 -3.53
C ALA A 23 -10.58 45.69 -2.91
N PHE A 24 -10.12 44.67 -3.64
CA PHE A 24 -10.07 43.30 -3.12
C PHE A 24 -9.21 43.18 -1.86
N ARG A 25 -8.00 43.79 -1.85
CA ARG A 25 -7.11 43.75 -0.67
C ARG A 25 -7.74 44.40 0.56
N LYS A 26 -8.42 45.54 0.36
CA LYS A 26 -9.11 46.26 1.44
C LYS A 26 -10.22 45.39 2.05
N LEU A 27 -11.10 44.85 1.21
CA LEU A 27 -12.24 44.02 1.63
C LEU A 27 -11.79 42.65 2.20
N ALA A 28 -10.72 42.07 1.67
CA ALA A 28 -10.16 40.83 2.17
C ALA A 28 -9.58 40.97 3.59
N LEU A 29 -9.00 42.13 3.92
CA LEU A 29 -8.49 42.43 5.26
C LEU A 29 -9.59 42.71 6.29
N GLU A 30 -10.72 43.23 5.81
CA GLU A 30 -11.91 43.54 6.63
C GLU A 30 -12.73 42.28 6.94
N HIS A 31 -12.90 41.39 5.95
CA HIS A 31 -13.72 40.19 6.07
C HIS A 31 -12.93 38.89 6.34
N HIS A 32 -11.66 38.98 6.75
CA HIS A 32 -10.86 37.80 7.10
C HIS A 32 -11.40 37.10 8.36
N SER A 33 -11.47 35.76 8.34
CA SER A 33 -11.97 34.93 9.46
C SER A 33 -11.21 35.19 10.77
N ASP A 34 -9.89 35.35 10.68
CA ASP A 34 -9.02 35.61 11.83
C ASP A 34 -9.28 36.97 12.52
N ARG A 35 -10.08 37.84 11.90
CA ARG A 35 -10.50 39.14 12.45
C ARG A 35 -12.00 39.21 12.76
N GLY A 36 -12.70 38.06 12.76
CA GLY A 36 -14.14 37.99 13.03
C GLY A 36 -15.02 38.33 11.83
N GLY A 37 -14.48 38.30 10.61
CA GLY A 37 -15.22 38.59 9.38
C GLY A 37 -16.19 37.48 8.96
N ASN A 38 -17.23 37.87 8.21
CA ASN A 38 -18.23 36.95 7.68
C ASN A 38 -17.66 36.13 6.49
N GLU A 39 -17.55 34.81 6.68
CA GLU A 39 -16.98 33.87 5.69
C GLU A 39 -17.76 33.85 4.37
N GLU A 40 -19.08 34.04 4.39
CA GLU A 40 -19.89 34.09 3.17
C GLU A 40 -19.63 35.36 2.34
N GLN A 41 -19.42 36.49 3.02
CA GLN A 41 -19.07 37.74 2.35
C GLN A 41 -17.67 37.65 1.75
N PHE A 42 -16.71 37.06 2.47
CA PHE A 42 -15.36 36.85 1.95
C PHE A 42 -15.36 35.96 0.70
N LYS A 43 -16.16 34.88 0.70
CA LYS A 43 -16.33 34.01 -0.48
C LYS A 43 -16.89 34.78 -1.69
N LYS A 44 -17.88 35.66 -1.48
CA LYS A 44 -18.44 36.53 -2.52
C LYS A 44 -17.41 37.52 -3.07
N ILE A 45 -16.66 38.19 -2.20
CA ILE A 45 -15.59 39.15 -2.56
C ILE A 45 -14.50 38.47 -3.39
N LYS A 46 -14.06 37.28 -2.96
CA LYS A 46 -13.04 36.50 -3.67
C LYS A 46 -13.51 36.06 -5.06
N GLN A 47 -14.76 35.60 -5.17
CA GLN A 47 -15.32 35.20 -6.47
C GLN A 47 -15.44 36.40 -7.43
N ALA A 48 -15.92 37.54 -6.93
CA ALA A 48 -16.04 38.75 -7.75
C ALA A 48 -14.68 39.23 -8.30
N TYR A 49 -13.63 39.15 -7.49
CA TYR A 49 -12.27 39.49 -7.93
C TYR A 49 -11.73 38.54 -9.01
N GLU A 50 -11.90 37.23 -8.85
CA GLU A 50 -11.46 36.25 -9.87
C GLU A 50 -12.25 36.37 -11.17
N ASP A 51 -13.56 36.63 -11.08
CA ASP A 51 -14.41 36.86 -12.25
C ASP A 51 -14.00 38.13 -13.00
N LEU A 52 -13.71 39.23 -12.30
CA LEU A 52 -13.24 40.47 -12.93
C LEU A 52 -11.86 40.34 -13.57
N LYS A 53 -10.99 39.50 -13.00
CA LYS A 53 -9.66 39.20 -13.57
C LYS A 53 -9.75 38.55 -14.96
N ILE A 54 -10.81 37.78 -15.21
CA ILE A 54 -11.11 37.17 -16.52
C ILE A 54 -12.08 38.01 -17.36
N GLY A 55 -12.38 39.25 -16.95
CA GLY A 55 -13.22 40.20 -17.71
C GLY A 55 -14.72 39.97 -17.55
N LYS A 56 -15.17 39.28 -16.50
CA LYS A 56 -16.57 38.91 -16.30
C LYS A 56 -17.29 39.90 -15.37
N LYS A 57 -18.29 40.60 -15.92
CA LYS A 57 -19.04 41.67 -15.22
C LYS A 57 -20.03 41.17 -14.15
N TYR A 58 -20.63 39.99 -14.36
CA TYR A 58 -21.62 39.42 -13.46
C TYR A 58 -21.17 38.06 -12.92
N PRO A 59 -21.52 37.71 -11.67
CA PRO A 59 -21.25 36.39 -11.11
C PRO A 59 -21.95 35.30 -11.94
N ASP A 60 -21.46 34.06 -11.86
CA ASP A 60 -22.07 32.93 -12.56
C ASP A 60 -23.56 32.81 -12.20
N SER A 61 -24.41 32.58 -13.21
CA SER A 61 -25.81 32.21 -12.98
C SER A 61 -25.87 30.87 -12.24
N ASP A 62 -26.98 30.55 -11.56
CA ASP A 62 -27.06 29.30 -10.78
C ASP A 62 -26.83 28.05 -11.65
N LYS A 63 -27.20 28.09 -12.94
CA LYS A 63 -26.90 27.04 -13.93
C LYS A 63 -25.42 26.97 -14.32
N GLU A 64 -24.71 28.10 -14.36
CA GLU A 64 -23.26 28.14 -14.65
C GLU A 64 -22.44 27.79 -13.41
N LYS A 65 -22.89 28.21 -12.21
CA LYS A 65 -22.35 27.75 -10.93
C LYS A 65 -22.41 26.23 -10.89
N GLN A 66 -23.56 25.62 -11.16
CA GLN A 66 -23.71 24.15 -11.23
C GLN A 66 -22.75 23.47 -12.23
N ARG A 67 -22.42 24.13 -13.35
CA ARG A 67 -21.45 23.61 -14.33
C ARG A 67 -19.98 23.78 -13.91
N LYS A 68 -19.66 24.83 -13.16
CA LYS A 68 -18.28 25.22 -12.81
C LYS A 68 -17.85 24.84 -11.40
N SER A 69 -18.78 24.64 -10.46
CA SER A 69 -18.48 24.26 -9.08
C SER A 69 -17.97 22.82 -9.02
N LYS A 70 -16.68 22.64 -9.34
CA LYS A 70 -15.88 21.47 -8.99
C LYS A 70 -15.31 21.63 -7.57
N VAL A 71 -16.18 21.82 -6.59
CA VAL A 71 -16.06 21.38 -5.19
C VAL A 71 -17.49 21.43 -4.64
N PHE A 72 -18.20 20.30 -4.68
CA PHE A 72 -19.48 20.16 -3.99
C PHE A 72 -19.23 19.39 -2.70
N SER A 73 -19.36 20.09 -1.58
CA SER A 73 -19.87 19.47 -0.35
C SER A 73 -21.38 19.36 -0.52
N GLY A 74 -21.86 18.20 -0.99
CA GLY A 74 -23.28 17.93 -1.22
C GLY A 74 -23.53 16.69 -2.09
N ASP A 75 -23.49 15.52 -1.43
CA ASP A 75 -24.42 14.39 -1.53
C ASP A 75 -25.09 14.06 -2.88
N ASP A 76 -24.37 13.30 -3.71
CA ASP A 76 -24.92 12.10 -4.32
C ASP A 76 -23.74 11.13 -4.53
N GLU A 77 -23.43 10.34 -3.50
CA GLU A 77 -22.40 9.29 -3.58
C GLU A 77 -22.59 8.40 -4.82
N GLU A 78 -23.84 8.20 -5.24
CA GLU A 78 -24.18 7.48 -6.46
C GLU A 78 -23.60 8.12 -7.72
N GLU A 79 -23.62 9.44 -7.86
CA GLU A 79 -23.11 10.10 -9.06
C GLU A 79 -21.58 10.00 -9.12
N ILE A 80 -20.91 10.17 -7.99
CA ILE A 80 -19.46 9.96 -7.86
C ILE A 80 -19.11 8.51 -8.21
N ARG A 81 -19.85 7.52 -7.67
CA ARG A 81 -19.66 6.10 -8.00
C ARG A 81 -19.88 5.82 -9.49
N ARG A 82 -20.93 6.38 -10.11
CA ARG A 82 -21.20 6.22 -11.55
C ARG A 82 -20.06 6.80 -12.38
N ARG A 83 -19.58 8.01 -12.08
CA ARG A 83 -18.45 8.63 -12.80
C ARG A 83 -17.16 7.82 -12.62
N ASN A 84 -16.85 7.41 -11.40
CA ASN A 84 -15.68 6.60 -11.09
C ASN A 84 -15.71 5.25 -11.84
N LYS A 85 -16.90 4.64 -11.96
CA LYS A 85 -17.09 3.41 -12.74
C LYS A 85 -16.81 3.62 -14.23
N ILE A 86 -17.25 4.74 -14.81
CA ILE A 86 -17.00 5.08 -16.23
C ILE A 86 -15.50 5.25 -16.47
N ILE A 87 -14.81 6.01 -15.61
CA ILE A 87 -13.36 6.25 -15.73
C ILE A 87 -12.58 4.94 -15.60
N ALA A 88 -12.91 4.11 -14.61
CA ALA A 88 -12.25 2.81 -14.43
C ALA A 88 -12.47 1.87 -15.64
N LYS A 89 -13.67 1.91 -16.24
CA LYS A 89 -13.97 1.16 -17.46
C LYS A 89 -13.11 1.64 -18.64
N GLU A 90 -13.03 2.95 -18.86
CA GLU A 90 -12.23 3.54 -19.94
C GLU A 90 -10.74 3.18 -19.78
N LEU A 91 -10.19 3.35 -18.57
CA LEU A 91 -8.81 2.96 -18.25
C LEU A 91 -8.57 1.46 -18.46
N SER A 92 -9.51 0.61 -18.05
CA SER A 92 -9.39 -0.84 -18.24
C SER A 92 -9.40 -1.24 -19.73
N GLN A 93 -10.22 -0.57 -20.55
CA GLN A 93 -10.23 -0.77 -22.00
C GLN A 93 -8.92 -0.33 -22.65
N GLU A 94 -8.36 0.80 -22.22
CA GLU A 94 -7.04 1.26 -22.66
C GLU A 94 -5.94 0.27 -22.27
N MET A 95 -5.98 -0.30 -21.05
CA MET A 95 -4.99 -1.30 -20.62
C MET A 95 -5.10 -2.60 -21.39
N LYS A 96 -6.31 -3.00 -21.78
CA LYS A 96 -6.50 -4.13 -22.70
C LYS A 96 -5.88 -3.87 -24.07
N ALA A 97 -6.07 -2.68 -24.64
CA ALA A 97 -5.43 -2.30 -25.90
C ALA A 97 -3.90 -2.26 -25.77
N ALA A 98 -3.39 -1.84 -24.60
CA ALA A 98 -1.98 -1.83 -24.26
C ALA A 98 -1.39 -3.25 -24.17
N GLU A 99 -2.11 -4.18 -23.53
CA GLU A 99 -1.77 -5.61 -23.49
C GLU A 99 -1.66 -6.19 -24.89
N GLU A 100 -2.70 -6.04 -25.72
CA GLU A 100 -2.75 -6.58 -27.09
C GLU A 100 -1.60 -6.04 -27.95
N TRP A 101 -1.28 -4.75 -27.81
CA TRP A 101 -0.15 -4.12 -28.48
C TRP A 101 1.20 -4.69 -28.01
N ALA A 102 1.41 -4.80 -26.70
CA ALA A 102 2.65 -5.34 -26.14
C ALA A 102 2.83 -6.82 -26.54
N ALA A 103 1.77 -7.62 -26.47
CA ALA A 103 1.76 -9.02 -26.88
C ALA A 103 2.01 -9.20 -28.39
N ALA A 104 1.52 -8.29 -29.23
CA ALA A 104 1.82 -8.31 -30.66
C ALA A 104 3.31 -8.07 -30.92
N LEU A 105 3.92 -7.07 -30.28
CA LEU A 105 5.36 -6.83 -30.39
C LEU A 105 6.19 -8.00 -29.86
N ASN A 106 5.75 -8.62 -28.76
CA ASN A 106 6.46 -9.74 -28.16
C ASN A 106 6.48 -10.97 -29.08
N ARG A 107 5.36 -11.29 -29.74
CA ARG A 107 5.26 -12.42 -30.69
C ARG A 107 6.23 -12.34 -31.86
N VAL A 108 6.53 -11.14 -32.33
CA VAL A 108 7.44 -10.91 -33.46
C VAL A 108 8.82 -10.42 -33.03
N ASN A 109 9.09 -10.39 -31.71
CA ASN A 109 10.30 -9.85 -31.11
C ASN A 109 10.68 -8.44 -31.61
N ALA A 110 9.67 -7.59 -31.80
CA ALA A 110 9.86 -6.20 -32.22
C ALA A 110 9.92 -5.24 -31.03
N THR A 111 10.54 -4.09 -31.24
CA THR A 111 10.52 -2.97 -30.30
C THR A 111 9.47 -1.96 -30.69
N GLY A 112 8.97 -1.20 -29.72
CA GLY A 112 8.06 -0.10 -30.00
C GLY A 112 7.71 0.68 -28.75
N THR A 113 7.25 1.91 -28.95
CA THR A 113 6.76 2.79 -27.89
C THR A 113 5.40 3.33 -28.28
N ARG A 114 4.47 3.36 -27.34
CA ARG A 114 3.12 3.90 -27.55
C ARG A 114 2.57 4.50 -26.27
N LEU A 115 1.90 5.64 -26.42
CA LEU A 115 1.13 6.29 -25.36
C LEU A 115 -0.32 5.77 -25.39
N PHE A 116 -0.85 5.43 -24.22
CA PHE A 116 -2.22 4.99 -24.00
C PHE A 116 -2.93 5.93 -23.02
N GLY A 117 -4.26 5.91 -23.05
CA GLY A 117 -5.08 6.81 -22.25
C GLY A 117 -5.19 8.22 -22.81
N SER A 118 -5.57 9.16 -21.96
CA SER A 118 -5.82 10.55 -22.36
C SER A 118 -5.53 11.53 -21.23
N LYS A 119 -5.39 12.81 -21.57
CA LYS A 119 -5.20 13.89 -20.58
C LYS A 119 -6.27 13.94 -19.50
N THR A 120 -7.47 13.40 -19.75
CA THR A 120 -8.59 13.44 -18.81
C THR A 120 -8.65 12.25 -17.87
N VAL A 121 -8.17 11.07 -18.28
CA VAL A 121 -8.20 9.84 -17.44
C VAL A 121 -6.83 9.42 -16.92
N GLY A 122 -5.76 9.95 -17.50
CA GLY A 122 -4.37 9.57 -17.21
C GLY A 122 -3.70 9.04 -18.48
N GLU A 123 -2.46 9.47 -18.70
CA GLU A 123 -1.61 8.99 -19.80
C GLU A 123 -0.58 8.00 -19.26
N ILE A 124 -0.36 6.91 -19.99
CA ILE A 124 0.66 5.91 -19.66
C ILE A 124 1.42 5.51 -20.91
N GLU A 125 2.75 5.63 -20.85
CA GLU A 125 3.66 5.29 -21.94
C GLU A 125 4.15 3.86 -21.72
N LEU A 126 3.98 3.02 -22.74
CA LEU A 126 4.56 1.69 -22.77
C LEU A 126 5.65 1.63 -23.84
N GLU A 127 6.77 1.01 -23.51
CA GLU A 127 7.90 0.77 -24.40
C GLU A 127 8.32 -0.71 -24.30
N ARG A 128 8.21 -1.45 -25.40
CA ARG A 128 8.82 -2.78 -25.54
C ARG A 128 10.28 -2.59 -25.98
N LYS A 129 11.22 -2.86 -25.09
CA LYS A 129 12.66 -2.74 -25.30
C LYS A 129 13.24 -3.91 -26.07
N ALA A 130 14.41 -3.77 -26.68
CA ALA A 130 15.05 -4.82 -27.49
C ALA A 130 15.28 -6.14 -26.73
N ASN A 131 15.51 -6.07 -25.42
CA ASN A 131 15.74 -7.22 -24.55
C ASN A 131 14.46 -7.94 -24.07
N GLY A 132 13.28 -7.60 -24.58
CA GLY A 132 12.02 -8.20 -24.11
C GLY A 132 11.34 -7.45 -22.97
N ALA A 133 12.00 -6.50 -22.31
CA ALA A 133 11.40 -5.79 -21.20
C ALA A 133 10.30 -4.81 -21.66
N LEU A 134 9.17 -4.82 -20.96
CA LEU A 134 8.13 -3.82 -21.09
C LEU A 134 8.36 -2.72 -20.05
N SER A 135 8.76 -1.54 -20.50
CA SER A 135 8.84 -0.34 -19.66
C SER A 135 7.48 0.33 -19.63
N ILE A 136 6.94 0.60 -18.44
CA ILE A 136 5.68 1.29 -18.25
C ILE A 136 5.96 2.58 -17.46
N LYS A 137 5.59 3.73 -18.00
CA LYS A 137 5.75 5.04 -17.34
C LYS A 137 4.41 5.74 -17.22
N GLY A 138 4.05 6.15 -16.01
CA GLY A 138 2.73 6.72 -15.70
C GLY A 138 2.06 5.95 -14.56
N ASN A 139 0.96 6.48 -14.03
CA ASN A 139 0.24 5.78 -12.96
C ASN A 139 -0.68 4.71 -13.55
N TYR A 140 -0.61 3.49 -13.03
CA TYR A 140 -1.49 2.38 -13.40
C TYR A 140 -2.68 2.36 -12.43
N LEU A 141 -3.87 2.69 -12.93
CA LEU A 141 -5.02 3.03 -12.08
C LEU A 141 -6.16 1.99 -12.11
N ALA A 142 -6.26 1.18 -13.16
CA ALA A 142 -7.31 0.17 -13.33
C ALA A 142 -6.94 -0.82 -14.44
N GLY A 143 -7.62 -1.97 -14.46
CA GLY A 143 -7.53 -2.94 -15.55
C GLY A 143 -6.39 -3.95 -15.41
N SER A 144 -6.36 -4.93 -16.31
CA SER A 144 -5.41 -6.04 -16.23
C SER A 144 -4.44 -6.03 -17.41
N ILE A 145 -3.21 -6.49 -17.18
CA ILE A 145 -2.22 -6.76 -18.21
C ILE A 145 -1.53 -8.09 -17.95
N ILE A 146 -1.48 -8.94 -18.97
CA ILE A 146 -0.67 -10.16 -19.01
C ILE A 146 0.50 -9.96 -19.96
N TYR A 147 1.72 -10.22 -19.50
CA TYR A 147 2.91 -10.04 -20.32
C TYR A 147 3.92 -11.18 -20.13
N ASP A 148 4.51 -11.62 -21.24
CA ASP A 148 5.52 -12.68 -21.24
C ASP A 148 6.93 -12.10 -21.32
N GLY A 149 7.42 -11.64 -20.17
CA GLY A 149 8.72 -11.00 -20.04
C GLY A 149 8.79 -10.02 -18.87
N PRO A 150 9.97 -9.45 -18.62
CA PRO A 150 10.15 -8.54 -17.49
C PRO A 150 9.40 -7.23 -17.68
N ILE A 151 8.85 -6.68 -16.59
CA ILE A 151 8.19 -5.37 -16.58
C ILE A 151 9.00 -4.42 -15.69
N ILE A 152 9.28 -3.22 -16.21
CA ILE A 152 9.90 -2.12 -15.47
C ILE A 152 8.89 -0.99 -15.34
N MET A 153 8.44 -0.71 -14.12
CA MET A 153 7.41 0.28 -13.84
C MET A 153 7.99 1.56 -13.25
N GLN A 154 7.55 2.71 -13.77
CA GLN A 154 7.84 4.05 -13.27
C GLN A 154 6.53 4.81 -13.06
N GLY A 155 5.99 4.70 -11.85
CA GLY A 155 4.73 5.34 -11.47
C GLY A 155 4.05 4.55 -10.35
N ASN A 156 2.95 5.11 -9.83
CA ASN A 156 2.17 4.43 -8.81
C ASN A 156 1.25 3.39 -9.43
N ILE A 157 0.93 2.35 -8.66
CA ILE A 157 -0.08 1.36 -9.00
C ILE A 157 -1.17 1.44 -7.93
N THR A 158 -2.42 1.55 -8.36
CA THR A 158 -3.58 1.50 -7.48
C THR A 158 -4.67 0.66 -8.12
N SER A 159 -5.67 0.26 -7.35
CA SER A 159 -6.82 -0.48 -7.84
C SER A 159 -8.12 0.23 -7.45
N PRO A 160 -9.15 0.24 -8.33
CA PRO A 160 -10.44 0.85 -8.03
C PRO A 160 -11.15 0.17 -6.85
N SER A 161 -11.18 0.79 -5.67
CA SER A 161 -11.82 0.22 -4.46
C SER A 161 -13.36 0.04 -4.57
N PHE A 162 -13.98 0.77 -5.50
CA PHE A 162 -15.42 0.78 -5.73
C PHE A 162 -15.90 -0.26 -6.74
N SER A 163 -15.01 -1.02 -7.39
CA SER A 163 -15.39 -1.97 -8.43
C SER A 163 -14.46 -3.18 -8.49
N ASP A 164 -15.05 -4.38 -8.40
CA ASP A 164 -14.29 -5.61 -8.60
C ASP A 164 -14.03 -5.91 -10.09
N GLU A 165 -14.82 -5.32 -10.99
CA GLU A 165 -14.77 -5.54 -12.44
C GLU A 165 -13.51 -4.96 -13.10
N TYR A 166 -12.97 -3.87 -12.54
CA TYR A 166 -11.86 -3.12 -13.12
C TYR A 166 -10.61 -3.12 -12.23
N GLN A 167 -10.50 -4.14 -11.37
CA GLN A 167 -9.33 -4.29 -10.50
C GLN A 167 -8.03 -4.32 -11.30
N THR A 168 -7.00 -3.76 -10.68
CA THR A 168 -5.67 -3.75 -11.23
C THR A 168 -4.99 -5.10 -11.00
N ASN A 169 -4.77 -5.86 -12.08
CA ASN A 169 -4.02 -7.12 -12.06
C ASN A 169 -2.88 -7.08 -13.07
N ILE A 170 -1.65 -7.24 -12.61
CA ILE A 170 -0.46 -7.32 -13.47
C ILE A 170 0.10 -8.73 -13.36
N ILE A 171 0.12 -9.46 -14.47
CA ILE A 171 0.54 -10.87 -14.51
C ILE A 171 1.72 -11.00 -15.47
N LEU A 172 2.83 -11.54 -14.96
CA LEU A 172 4.00 -11.89 -15.74
C LEU A 172 4.10 -13.41 -15.77
N THR A 173 4.05 -14.01 -16.97
CA THR A 173 4.27 -15.45 -17.13
C THR A 173 5.75 -15.80 -16.99
N GLN A 174 6.64 -14.88 -17.36
CA GLN A 174 8.08 -14.98 -17.18
C GLN A 174 8.69 -13.61 -16.88
N GLY A 175 9.79 -13.62 -16.13
CA GLY A 175 10.60 -12.44 -15.88
C GLY A 175 10.15 -11.61 -14.69
N ASP A 176 11.01 -10.67 -14.31
CA ASP A 176 10.84 -9.92 -13.08
C ASP A 176 9.91 -8.70 -13.26
N PHE A 177 9.17 -8.37 -12.21
CA PHE A 177 8.48 -7.10 -12.07
C PHE A 177 9.31 -6.16 -11.17
N LYS A 178 9.73 -5.00 -11.70
CA LYS A 178 10.58 -4.06 -10.94
C LYS A 178 10.10 -2.63 -11.02
N PHE A 179 10.14 -1.92 -9.90
CA PHE A 179 10.11 -0.46 -9.91
C PHE A 179 11.47 0.11 -10.29
N VAL A 180 11.47 1.25 -10.99
CA VAL A 180 12.68 2.05 -11.18
C VAL A 180 13.07 2.71 -9.86
N ASN A 181 14.29 2.48 -9.39
CA ASN A 181 14.87 2.98 -8.12
C ASN A 181 13.84 2.97 -6.96
N PRO A 182 13.39 1.78 -6.51
CA PRO A 182 12.26 1.66 -5.57
C PRO A 182 12.47 2.38 -4.25
N LEU A 183 13.72 2.49 -3.79
CA LEU A 183 14.09 3.18 -2.54
C LEU A 183 14.13 4.71 -2.66
N GLU A 184 14.27 5.24 -3.89
CA GLU A 184 14.41 6.69 -4.12
C GLU A 184 13.06 7.31 -4.52
N ASN A 185 12.34 6.65 -5.43
CA ASN A 185 11.22 7.28 -6.14
C ASN A 185 9.89 7.28 -5.37
N LYS A 186 9.83 6.66 -4.18
CA LYS A 186 8.64 6.59 -3.30
C LYS A 186 7.34 6.13 -3.99
N TYR A 187 7.44 5.51 -5.16
CA TYR A 187 6.29 4.91 -5.83
C TYR A 187 5.69 3.84 -4.94
N LYS A 188 4.37 3.71 -5.03
CA LYS A 188 3.60 2.78 -4.22
C LYS A 188 2.67 1.90 -5.03
N ILE A 189 2.36 0.74 -4.45
CA ILE A 189 1.31 -0.18 -4.91
C ILE A 189 0.24 -0.19 -3.83
N ASP A 190 -1.01 0.14 -4.15
CA ASP A 190 -2.06 0.21 -3.13
C ASP A 190 -3.49 -0.17 -3.56
N ASN A 191 -4.42 -0.07 -2.60
CA ASN A 191 -5.87 -0.21 -2.76
C ASN A 191 -6.36 -1.53 -3.36
N GLY A 192 -5.64 -2.63 -3.14
CA GLY A 192 -6.06 -3.95 -3.61
C GLY A 192 -5.57 -4.31 -5.00
N ALA A 193 -4.52 -3.63 -5.48
CA ALA A 193 -3.81 -4.06 -6.68
C ALA A 193 -3.18 -5.45 -6.48
N LYS A 194 -3.14 -6.23 -7.55
CA LYS A 194 -2.56 -7.58 -7.55
C LYS A 194 -1.43 -7.68 -8.57
N ILE A 195 -0.29 -8.20 -8.16
CA ILE A 195 0.84 -8.47 -9.05
C ILE A 195 1.28 -9.92 -8.87
N LEU A 196 1.33 -10.66 -9.98
CA LEU A 196 1.79 -12.03 -10.06
C LEU A 196 2.99 -12.11 -11.01
N ALA A 197 4.13 -12.56 -10.51
CA ALA A 197 5.26 -13.03 -11.32
C ALA A 197 5.35 -14.55 -11.20
N GLU A 198 4.84 -15.29 -12.19
CA GLU A 198 4.76 -16.76 -12.12
C GLU A 198 6.15 -17.42 -12.05
N ASP A 199 7.09 -16.89 -12.83
CA ASP A 199 8.49 -17.30 -12.92
C ASP A 199 9.41 -16.07 -13.00
N GLY A 200 9.57 -15.41 -11.85
CA GLY A 200 10.39 -14.23 -11.72
C GLY A 200 10.29 -13.60 -10.33
N ASP A 201 11.09 -12.57 -10.11
CA ASP A 201 11.12 -11.81 -8.87
C ASP A 201 10.23 -10.56 -8.93
N ILE A 202 9.79 -10.08 -7.77
CA ILE A 202 9.14 -8.77 -7.61
C ILE A 202 10.03 -7.88 -6.77
N ILE A 203 10.47 -6.74 -7.31
CA ILE A 203 11.32 -5.75 -6.61
C ILE A 203 10.65 -4.39 -6.62
N VAL A 204 10.10 -3.99 -5.48
CA VAL A 204 9.26 -2.79 -5.35
C VAL A 204 9.65 -1.97 -4.13
N GLY A 205 9.06 -0.79 -3.98
CA GLY A 205 9.24 0.08 -2.81
C GLY A 205 8.16 -0.20 -1.78
N ASN A 206 7.16 0.68 -1.77
CA ASN A 206 6.12 0.68 -0.74
C ASN A 206 4.83 0.00 -1.22
N VAL A 207 4.24 -0.83 -0.36
CA VAL A 207 3.03 -1.61 -0.63
C VAL A 207 2.02 -1.34 0.47
N PHE A 208 0.82 -0.89 0.11
CA PHE A 208 -0.20 -0.51 1.06
C PHE A 208 -1.52 -1.24 0.80
N GLY A 209 -2.12 -1.74 1.86
CA GLY A 209 -3.53 -2.07 1.88
C GLY A 209 -4.41 -0.89 2.29
N ARG A 210 -5.71 -1.11 2.25
CA ARG A 210 -6.71 -0.22 2.88
C ARG A 210 -7.85 -1.02 3.51
N LYS A 211 -8.42 -0.48 4.58
CA LYS A 211 -9.70 -0.91 5.16
C LYS A 211 -10.68 0.26 5.13
N ASP A 212 -11.87 0.03 4.58
CA ASP A 212 -12.97 0.99 4.59
C ASP A 212 -14.05 0.54 5.56
N LYS A 213 -14.60 1.49 6.34
CA LYS A 213 -15.80 1.25 7.14
C LYS A 213 -17.01 1.59 6.28
N VAL A 214 -17.80 0.58 5.96
CA VAL A 214 -19.01 0.71 5.14
C VAL A 214 -20.21 0.47 6.05
N GLN A 215 -21.30 1.22 5.84
CA GLN A 215 -22.54 1.01 6.58
C GLN A 215 -23.09 -0.40 6.31
N ASP A 216 -23.68 -1.00 7.34
CA ASP A 216 -24.33 -2.30 7.23
C ASP A 216 -25.34 -2.33 6.05
N PRO A 217 -25.27 -3.33 5.15
CA PRO A 217 -26.15 -3.43 3.98
C PRO A 217 -27.63 -3.52 4.34
N ASP A 218 -27.97 -4.02 5.53
CA ASP A 218 -29.35 -4.06 6.04
C ASP A 218 -29.79 -2.71 6.65
N GLY A 219 -28.95 -1.67 6.57
CA GLY A 219 -29.25 -0.32 7.04
C GLY A 219 -29.25 -0.16 8.56
N ARG A 220 -28.71 -1.14 9.30
CA ARG A 220 -28.69 -1.11 10.77
C ARG A 220 -27.82 0.04 11.26
N VAL A 221 -28.44 0.99 11.95
CA VAL A 221 -27.76 2.19 12.47
C VAL A 221 -26.71 1.79 13.51
N GLY A 222 -25.48 2.30 13.34
CA GLY A 222 -24.36 2.05 14.25
C GLY A 222 -23.59 0.74 14.01
N ILE A 223 -24.00 -0.08 13.03
CA ILE A 223 -23.24 -1.25 12.59
C ILE A 223 -22.46 -0.89 11.32
N TYR A 224 -21.15 -1.15 11.35
CA TYR A 224 -20.26 -0.95 10.22
C TYR A 224 -19.61 -2.26 9.85
N LEU A 225 -19.63 -2.60 8.56
CA LEU A 225 -18.81 -3.66 8.00
C LEU A 225 -17.45 -3.10 7.59
N THR A 226 -16.40 -3.86 7.86
CA THR A 226 -15.07 -3.53 7.36
C THR A 226 -14.90 -4.17 5.99
N LYS A 227 -14.75 -3.34 4.95
CA LYS A 227 -14.37 -3.77 3.60
C LYS A 227 -12.86 -3.67 3.46
N GLU A 228 -12.20 -4.79 3.22
CA GLU A 228 -10.75 -4.81 3.01
C GLU A 228 -10.41 -4.70 1.52
N HIS A 229 -9.42 -3.86 1.22
CA HIS A 229 -8.77 -3.72 -0.06
C HIS A 229 -7.34 -4.25 0.07
N ARG A 230 -7.21 -5.57 0.13
CA ARG A 230 -5.94 -6.24 0.37
C ARG A 230 -5.09 -6.24 -0.90
N THR A 231 -3.93 -5.58 -0.85
CA THR A 231 -2.96 -5.54 -1.95
C THR A 231 -2.14 -6.83 -1.91
N GLU A 232 -1.99 -7.50 -3.06
CA GLU A 232 -1.41 -8.84 -3.14
C GLU A 232 -0.21 -8.86 -4.09
N LEU A 233 0.95 -9.30 -3.60
CA LEU A 233 2.12 -9.59 -4.42
C LEU A 233 2.46 -11.08 -4.33
N SER A 234 2.62 -11.73 -5.49
CA SER A 234 2.87 -13.16 -5.57
C SER A 234 4.02 -13.48 -6.53
N ALA A 235 5.08 -14.09 -6.01
CA ALA A 235 6.21 -14.61 -6.77
C ALA A 235 6.50 -16.05 -6.31
N PRO A 236 5.62 -17.03 -6.61
CA PRO A 236 5.59 -18.34 -5.94
C PRO A 236 6.87 -19.16 -6.07
N LYS A 237 7.66 -18.93 -7.12
CA LYS A 237 8.95 -19.57 -7.39
C LYS A 237 10.15 -18.60 -7.24
N GLY A 238 9.87 -17.35 -6.93
CA GLY A 238 10.84 -16.27 -6.90
C GLY A 238 10.89 -15.56 -5.55
N LYS A 239 11.47 -14.37 -5.58
CA LYS A 239 11.66 -13.51 -4.44
C LYS A 239 10.77 -12.27 -4.52
N ILE A 240 10.23 -11.85 -3.39
CA ILE A 240 9.67 -10.50 -3.24
C ILE A 240 10.65 -9.68 -2.40
N VAL A 241 11.10 -8.55 -2.95
CA VAL A 241 11.91 -7.55 -2.26
C VAL A 241 11.13 -6.24 -2.19
N LEU A 242 10.90 -5.74 -0.98
CA LEU A 242 10.16 -4.51 -0.76
C LEU A 242 10.68 -3.71 0.44
N GLU A 243 10.37 -2.41 0.46
CA GLU A 243 10.69 -1.55 1.59
C GLU A 243 9.65 -1.76 2.70
N ASN A 244 8.42 -1.29 2.50
CA ASN A 244 7.37 -1.32 3.51
C ASN A 244 6.14 -2.06 2.98
N ALA A 245 5.61 -3.01 3.76
CA ALA A 245 4.23 -3.48 3.61
C ALA A 245 3.42 -2.95 4.79
N VAL A 246 2.31 -2.24 4.50
CA VAL A 246 1.52 -1.55 5.51
C VAL A 246 0.03 -1.74 5.30
N ASN A 247 -0.76 -1.90 6.37
CA ASN A 247 -2.19 -2.22 6.32
C ASN A 247 -2.44 -3.60 5.68
N THR A 248 -3.62 -3.80 5.08
CA THR A 248 -4.03 -5.05 4.42
C THR A 248 -3.13 -5.42 3.23
N VAL A 249 -2.03 -6.12 3.49
CA VAL A 249 -1.11 -6.60 2.44
C VAL A 249 -0.96 -8.11 2.53
N SER A 250 -0.85 -8.79 1.39
CA SER A 250 -0.51 -10.20 1.29
C SER A 250 0.72 -10.38 0.40
N LEU A 251 1.74 -11.05 0.92
CA LEU A 251 2.95 -11.40 0.16
C LEU A 251 3.10 -12.91 0.11
N ASN A 252 3.20 -13.50 -1.08
CA ASN A 252 3.45 -14.94 -1.24
C ASN A 252 4.64 -15.18 -2.16
N ALA A 253 5.70 -15.80 -1.65
CA ALA A 253 6.89 -16.09 -2.44
C ALA A 253 7.61 -17.36 -1.99
N ASP A 254 8.68 -17.74 -2.68
CA ASP A 254 9.66 -18.67 -2.12
C ASP A 254 10.51 -17.96 -1.05
N SER A 255 10.98 -16.75 -1.38
CA SER A 255 11.77 -15.89 -0.49
C SER A 255 11.16 -14.48 -0.38
N ILE A 256 11.09 -13.92 0.82
CA ILE A 256 10.66 -12.55 1.08
C ILE A 256 11.76 -11.79 1.79
N VAL A 257 12.14 -10.64 1.22
CA VAL A 257 13.06 -9.67 1.82
C VAL A 257 12.32 -8.37 2.02
N VAL A 258 12.19 -7.94 3.27
CA VAL A 258 11.39 -6.77 3.62
C VAL A 258 12.10 -5.90 4.66
N LEU A 259 11.94 -4.58 4.57
CA LEU A 259 12.38 -3.69 5.64
C LEU A 259 11.36 -3.72 6.78
N ASN A 260 10.13 -3.26 6.53
CA ASN A 260 9.12 -3.13 7.59
C ASN A 260 7.78 -3.79 7.24
N LEU A 261 7.12 -4.31 8.28
CA LEU A 261 5.80 -4.93 8.22
C LEU A 261 4.90 -4.21 9.23
N GLU A 262 3.88 -3.49 8.78
CA GLU A 262 3.06 -2.69 9.67
C GLU A 262 1.56 -2.97 9.45
N ASP A 263 0.83 -3.30 10.51
CA ASP A 263 -0.64 -3.35 10.55
C ASP A 263 -1.30 -4.34 9.56
N ASP A 264 -1.68 -5.56 9.98
CA ASP A 264 -2.45 -6.53 9.16
C ASP A 264 -1.77 -7.00 7.84
N VAL A 265 -0.48 -7.28 7.94
CA VAL A 265 0.31 -7.85 6.85
C VAL A 265 0.39 -9.37 7.01
N ASN A 266 0.05 -10.09 5.94
CA ASN A 266 0.23 -11.54 5.84
C ASN A 266 1.39 -11.85 4.89
N ILE A 267 2.36 -12.64 5.34
CA ILE A 267 3.47 -13.10 4.49
C ILE A 267 3.53 -14.63 4.47
N PHE A 268 3.79 -15.22 3.30
CA PHE A 268 3.84 -16.66 3.08
C PHE A 268 5.12 -17.01 2.32
N ALA A 269 6.12 -17.59 2.98
CA ALA A 269 7.40 -17.92 2.34
C ALA A 269 8.17 -19.02 3.05
N LYS A 270 9.15 -19.58 2.34
CA LYS A 270 10.13 -20.53 2.88
C LYS A 270 11.30 -19.79 3.50
N GLU A 271 11.78 -18.72 2.86
CA GLU A 271 12.80 -17.84 3.42
C GLU A 271 12.22 -16.45 3.69
N ILE A 272 12.38 -15.96 4.92
CA ILE A 272 11.90 -14.62 5.32
C ILE A 272 13.05 -13.86 5.98
N LEU A 273 13.47 -12.76 5.34
CA LEU A 273 14.55 -11.90 5.78
C LEU A 273 14.01 -10.51 6.08
N ILE A 274 14.03 -10.11 7.34
CA ILE A 274 13.50 -8.82 7.80
C ILE A 274 14.66 -7.94 8.25
N TYR A 275 14.80 -6.79 7.59
CA TYR A 275 15.94 -5.88 7.78
C TYR A 275 15.62 -4.64 8.61
N GLY A 276 14.35 -4.26 8.72
CA GLY A 276 13.93 -3.09 9.49
C GLY A 276 13.60 -3.42 10.93
N ASN A 277 13.25 -2.37 11.66
CA ASN A 277 13.01 -2.40 13.10
C ASN A 277 11.51 -2.31 13.46
N LYS A 278 10.62 -2.34 12.47
CA LYS A 278 9.17 -2.25 12.65
C LYS A 278 8.43 -3.50 12.19
N ILE A 279 7.82 -4.16 13.15
CA ILE A 279 6.82 -5.21 12.98
C ILE A 279 5.65 -4.89 13.92
N THR A 280 4.62 -4.23 13.40
CA THR A 280 3.51 -3.72 14.23
C THR A 280 2.30 -4.67 14.21
N TYR A 281 1.11 -4.11 14.42
CA TYR A 281 -0.11 -4.83 14.77
C TYR A 281 -0.52 -5.86 13.72
N ASP A 282 -1.15 -6.96 14.15
CA ASP A 282 -1.78 -7.98 13.30
C ASP A 282 -0.89 -8.60 12.18
N VAL A 283 0.45 -8.55 12.31
CA VAL A 283 1.34 -9.20 11.33
C VAL A 283 1.34 -10.72 11.50
N LYS A 284 1.07 -11.45 10.40
CA LYS A 284 1.05 -12.92 10.35
C LYS A 284 2.11 -13.45 9.40
N ILE A 285 3.06 -14.19 9.97
CA ILE A 285 4.15 -14.81 9.25
C ILE A 285 3.86 -16.29 9.06
N HIS A 286 3.44 -16.69 7.87
CA HIS A 286 3.22 -18.08 7.50
C HIS A 286 4.51 -18.71 6.96
N LEU A 287 5.17 -19.50 7.80
CA LEU A 287 6.42 -20.15 7.47
C LEU A 287 6.17 -21.52 6.83
N LYS A 288 6.59 -21.67 5.57
CA LYS A 288 6.52 -22.95 4.83
C LYS A 288 7.48 -23.98 5.45
N LYS A 289 7.17 -25.26 5.26
CA LYS A 289 7.96 -26.38 5.77
C LYS A 289 9.44 -26.26 5.38
N ASP A 290 10.32 -26.59 6.32
CA ASP A 290 11.78 -26.48 6.19
C ASP A 290 12.28 -25.03 5.95
N GLY A 291 11.43 -24.04 6.21
CA GLY A 291 11.74 -22.64 6.06
C GLY A 291 12.57 -22.03 7.19
N ILE A 292 13.00 -20.80 6.97
CA ILE A 292 13.77 -19.99 7.92
C ILE A 292 13.24 -18.55 8.01
N ILE A 293 13.44 -17.95 9.18
CA ILE A 293 13.20 -16.53 9.45
C ILE A 293 14.48 -15.92 10.04
N ARG A 294 14.86 -14.74 9.57
CA ARG A 294 15.99 -13.98 10.10
C ARG A 294 15.61 -12.51 10.27
N PHE A 295 16.05 -11.95 11.39
CA PHE A 295 15.86 -10.54 11.74
C PHE A 295 17.23 -9.88 11.84
N PHE A 296 17.53 -8.93 10.97
CA PHE A 296 18.88 -8.36 10.81
C PHE A 296 19.15 -7.12 11.66
N GLU A 297 18.17 -6.67 12.45
CA GLU A 297 18.40 -5.58 13.40
C GLU A 297 19.58 -5.91 14.33
N ASN A 298 20.45 -4.92 14.59
CA ASN A 298 21.69 -5.14 15.35
C ASN A 298 21.44 -5.60 16.80
N TYR A 299 20.24 -5.33 17.30
CA TYR A 299 19.76 -5.74 18.61
C TYR A 299 18.52 -6.62 18.41
N SER A 300 17.53 -6.50 19.29
CA SER A 300 16.19 -7.02 19.07
C SER A 300 15.34 -5.97 18.34
N ILE A 301 14.38 -6.42 17.52
CA ILE A 301 13.36 -5.53 16.94
C ILE A 301 12.71 -4.70 18.05
N GLN A 302 12.83 -3.37 17.93
CA GLN A 302 12.37 -2.43 18.94
C GLN A 302 10.84 -2.37 18.94
N SER A 303 10.25 -2.09 17.78
CA SER A 303 8.81 -2.00 17.55
C SER A 303 8.27 -3.37 17.11
N LEU A 304 8.20 -4.32 18.04
CA LEU A 304 7.57 -5.62 17.84
C LEU A 304 6.24 -5.63 18.59
N SER A 305 5.13 -5.81 17.88
CA SER A 305 3.81 -5.89 18.49
C SER A 305 3.57 -7.24 19.18
N ASP A 306 2.71 -7.23 20.20
CA ASP A 306 2.39 -8.39 21.03
C ASP A 306 1.40 -9.35 20.34
N ASP A 307 0.71 -8.88 19.32
CA ASP A 307 -0.30 -9.60 18.53
C ASP A 307 0.27 -10.21 17.23
N SER A 308 1.53 -9.90 16.87
CA SER A 308 2.17 -10.50 15.70
C SER A 308 2.50 -11.98 15.94
N VAL A 309 2.23 -12.83 14.95
CA VAL A 309 2.37 -14.29 15.08
C VAL A 309 3.16 -14.92 13.93
N ILE A 310 3.88 -15.99 14.25
CA ILE A 310 4.43 -16.93 13.28
C ILE A 310 3.54 -18.17 13.27
N ILE A 311 3.06 -18.56 12.09
CA ILE A 311 2.22 -19.72 11.86
C ILE A 311 3.01 -20.68 10.97
N LEU A 312 3.28 -21.88 11.47
CA LEU A 312 3.91 -22.93 10.69
C LEU A 312 2.89 -23.57 9.74
N GLU A 313 3.36 -24.12 8.63
CA GLU A 313 2.54 -24.87 7.66
C GLU A 313 1.67 -25.97 8.28
N ASN A 314 2.12 -26.59 9.38
CA ASN A 314 1.34 -27.58 10.13
C ASN A 314 0.27 -26.99 11.08
N GLY A 315 0.09 -25.66 11.07
CA GLY A 315 -0.91 -24.94 11.87
C GLY A 315 -0.47 -24.53 13.27
N LYS A 316 0.72 -24.92 13.74
CA LYS A 316 1.26 -24.41 15.02
C LYS A 316 1.50 -22.91 14.93
N SER A 317 1.14 -22.17 15.98
CA SER A 317 1.27 -20.72 16.03
C SER A 317 2.08 -20.28 17.26
N PHE A 318 2.92 -19.26 17.07
CA PHE A 318 3.81 -18.71 18.08
C PHE A 318 3.69 -17.19 18.06
N ARG A 319 3.57 -16.56 19.23
CA ARG A 319 3.65 -15.10 19.30
C ARG A 319 5.09 -14.66 19.13
N LEU A 320 5.31 -13.65 18.31
CA LEU A 320 6.63 -13.07 18.12
C LEU A 320 7.20 -12.50 19.44
N HIS A 321 6.34 -12.01 20.33
CA HIS A 321 6.72 -11.58 21.68
C HIS A 321 7.40 -12.69 22.50
N ASP A 322 6.94 -13.94 22.39
CA ASP A 322 7.51 -15.08 23.12
C ASP A 322 8.94 -15.39 22.64
N LEU A 323 9.25 -15.11 21.37
CA LEU A 323 10.59 -15.26 20.80
C LEU A 323 11.50 -14.08 21.15
N LYS A 324 10.92 -12.89 21.37
CA LYS A 324 11.65 -11.69 21.81
C LYS A 324 12.18 -11.81 23.23
N THR A 325 11.45 -12.49 24.11
CA THR A 325 11.85 -12.64 25.51
C THR A 325 12.83 -13.82 25.73
N LYS A 326 12.89 -14.77 24.79
CA LYS A 326 13.79 -15.93 24.87
C LYS A 326 15.22 -15.61 24.45
N LYS A 327 16.19 -16.03 25.27
CA LYS A 327 17.61 -15.90 24.95
C LYS A 327 18.08 -17.06 24.10
N ILE A 328 19.00 -16.78 23.18
CA ILE A 328 19.62 -17.81 22.32
C ILE A 328 20.34 -18.88 23.17
N HIS A 329 20.96 -18.46 24.28
CA HIS A 329 21.66 -19.38 25.20
C HIS A 329 20.74 -20.39 25.90
N ASP A 330 19.46 -20.07 26.05
CA ASP A 330 18.46 -20.93 26.71
C ASP A 330 17.92 -22.03 25.77
N LEU A 331 18.26 -21.99 24.47
CA LEU A 331 17.86 -23.03 23.52
C LEU A 331 18.61 -24.34 23.81
N PRO A 332 18.03 -25.53 23.61
CA PRO A 332 18.76 -26.79 23.70
C PRO A 332 19.98 -26.84 22.76
N ASP A 333 21.08 -27.45 23.20
CA ASP A 333 22.30 -27.59 22.37
C ASP A 333 22.05 -28.43 21.10
N GLU A 334 21.06 -29.33 21.14
CA GLU A 334 20.58 -30.11 19.99
C GLU A 334 20.05 -29.22 18.85
N LEU A 335 19.52 -28.03 19.19
CA LEU A 335 19.03 -27.06 18.21
C LEU A 335 20.10 -26.04 17.80
N LEU A 336 21.12 -25.81 18.64
CA LEU A 336 22.18 -24.83 18.36
C LEU A 336 23.52 -25.20 19.02
N SER A 337 24.46 -25.70 18.22
CA SER A 337 25.81 -26.08 18.70
C SER A 337 26.77 -24.88 18.88
N ASN A 338 26.54 -23.77 18.17
CA ASN A 338 27.46 -22.62 18.12
C ASN A 338 26.99 -21.42 18.96
N LYS A 339 26.47 -21.67 20.17
CA LYS A 339 25.99 -20.60 21.09
C LYS A 339 27.06 -19.56 21.45
N LYS A 340 28.34 -19.91 21.38
CA LYS A 340 29.47 -19.03 21.72
C LYS A 340 29.57 -17.78 20.82
N ASN A 341 28.91 -17.79 19.66
CA ASN A 341 28.91 -16.65 18.74
C ASN A 341 27.89 -15.57 19.11
N TYR A 342 27.10 -15.78 20.17
CA TYR A 342 26.05 -14.86 20.62
C TYR A 342 26.31 -14.41 22.05
N ASP A 343 25.99 -13.16 22.35
CA ASP A 343 26.05 -12.62 23.70
C ASP A 343 24.95 -13.22 24.57
N LYS A 344 25.16 -13.23 25.89
CA LYS A 344 24.21 -13.80 26.87
C LYS A 344 22.81 -13.20 26.78
N ASN A 345 22.71 -11.94 26.35
CA ASN A 345 21.45 -11.20 26.28
C ASN A 345 20.79 -11.25 24.90
N ASP A 346 21.40 -11.89 23.91
CA ASP A 346 20.86 -11.95 22.56
C ASP A 346 19.60 -12.80 22.50
N THR A 347 18.64 -12.34 21.71
CA THR A 347 17.32 -12.95 21.53
C THR A 347 17.21 -13.54 20.13
N MET A 348 16.20 -14.37 19.90
CA MET A 348 16.01 -15.03 18.60
C MET A 348 15.59 -14.05 17.48
N VAL A 349 15.10 -12.86 17.84
CA VAL A 349 14.56 -11.84 16.91
C VAL A 349 15.54 -10.69 16.69
N GLY A 350 16.81 -11.02 16.47
CA GLY A 350 17.90 -10.07 16.36
C GLY A 350 19.19 -10.66 15.81
N LYS A 351 20.14 -9.78 15.46
CA LYS A 351 21.52 -10.13 15.04
C LYS A 351 21.61 -11.16 13.91
N GLY A 352 20.59 -11.23 13.07
CA GLY A 352 20.51 -12.18 11.96
C GLY A 352 20.46 -13.65 12.40
N PHE A 353 20.05 -13.94 13.64
CA PHE A 353 19.86 -15.31 14.13
C PHE A 353 18.90 -16.06 13.20
N THR A 354 19.23 -17.32 12.89
CA THR A 354 18.43 -18.15 11.99
C THR A 354 17.44 -18.99 12.78
N ILE A 355 16.18 -18.56 12.77
CA ILE A 355 15.07 -19.34 13.32
C ILE A 355 14.61 -20.30 12.22
N THR A 356 14.73 -21.60 12.46
CA THR A 356 14.27 -22.61 11.51
C THR A 356 12.86 -23.09 11.85
N TYR A 357 12.15 -23.59 10.84
CA TYR A 357 10.87 -24.27 11.02
C TYR A 357 10.95 -25.37 12.08
N SER A 358 11.99 -26.22 12.02
CA SER A 358 12.17 -27.35 12.93
C SER A 358 12.44 -26.92 14.38
N MET A 359 13.14 -25.80 14.60
CA MET A 359 13.28 -25.22 15.94
C MET A 359 11.93 -24.87 16.55
N LEU A 360 11.09 -24.14 15.81
CA LEU A 360 9.75 -23.75 16.26
C LEU A 360 8.83 -24.96 16.42
N ASP A 361 8.91 -25.94 15.51
CA ASP A 361 8.06 -27.13 15.59
C ASP A 361 8.33 -27.98 16.85
N ASN A 362 9.59 -27.99 17.31
CA ASN A 362 10.04 -28.72 18.50
C ASN A 362 10.06 -27.89 19.80
N PHE A 363 9.65 -26.61 19.76
CA PHE A 363 9.79 -25.66 20.87
C PHE A 363 9.11 -26.06 22.18
N HIS A 364 8.12 -26.96 22.12
CA HIS A 364 7.35 -27.47 23.28
C HIS A 364 7.70 -28.90 23.71
N LYS A 365 8.65 -29.58 23.06
CA LYS A 365 9.13 -30.86 23.59
C LYS A 365 9.92 -30.57 24.87
N LYS A 366 9.22 -30.57 26.01
CA LYS A 366 9.85 -30.72 27.33
C LYS A 366 10.87 -31.84 27.21
N HIS A 367 12.09 -31.60 27.67
CA HIS A 367 12.99 -32.71 28.00
C HIS A 367 12.20 -33.69 28.87
N SER A 368 11.96 -34.89 28.35
CA SER A 368 11.73 -36.05 29.20
C SER A 368 13.07 -36.34 29.89
N GLU A 369 13.41 -35.52 30.89
CA GLU A 369 14.37 -35.96 31.89
C GLU A 369 13.76 -37.20 32.55
N ASN A 370 14.34 -38.36 32.25
CA ASN A 370 14.21 -39.54 33.08
C ASN A 370 14.78 -39.22 34.47
N LYS A 371 13.98 -38.54 35.31
CA LYS A 371 14.19 -38.51 36.75
C LYS A 371 13.69 -39.83 37.30
N THR A 372 14.54 -40.85 37.25
CA THR A 372 14.46 -41.98 38.18
C THR A 372 14.59 -41.45 39.60
N TRP A 373 13.45 -41.15 40.23
CA TRP A 373 13.34 -41.01 41.68
C TRP A 373 13.61 -42.38 42.30
N LYS A 374 14.87 -42.63 42.71
CA LYS A 374 15.15 -43.66 43.71
C LYS A 374 14.62 -43.16 45.05
N THR A 375 13.43 -43.61 45.42
CA THR A 375 12.88 -43.52 46.77
C THR A 375 13.82 -44.21 47.75
N LYS A 376 14.56 -43.43 48.55
CA LYS A 376 15.16 -43.91 49.81
C LYS A 376 14.07 -43.87 50.89
N PHE A 377 13.27 -44.94 50.97
CA PHE A 377 12.59 -45.29 52.22
C PHE A 377 13.39 -46.41 52.89
N GLY A 378 14.35 -46.00 53.73
CA GLY A 378 14.96 -46.88 54.71
C GLY A 378 14.04 -46.95 55.93
N ILE A 379 13.35 -48.07 56.06
CA ILE A 379 12.51 -48.43 57.20
C ILE A 379 13.42 -48.55 58.43
N PHE A 380 13.14 -47.75 59.47
CA PHE A 380 13.55 -48.06 60.83
C PHE A 380 12.56 -49.11 61.38
N SER A 381 13.06 -50.30 61.70
CA SER A 381 12.41 -51.21 62.64
C SER A 381 13.38 -51.55 63.77
N LYS A 382 12.81 -51.59 64.96
CA LYS A 382 13.40 -51.75 66.30
C LYS A 382 14.42 -52.87 66.45
#